data_AF-A0A1B6H472-F1
#
_entry.id   AF-A0A1B6H472-F1
#
_cell.length_a   1.000
_cell.length_b   1.000
_cell.length_c   1.000
_cell.angle_alpha   90.00
_cell.angle_beta   90.00
_cell.angle_gamma   90.00
#
_symmetry.space_group_name_H-M   'P 1'
#
loop_
_entity.id
_entity.type
_entity.pdbx_description
1 polymer ?
#
loop_
_entity_poly.entity_id
_entity_poly.type
_entity_poly.pdbx_seq_one_letter_code
_entity_poly.pdbx_strand_id
1 'polypeptide(L)'
;DSQTACVVGVEMAALLQSIVQIILHMRTLAKHCFRNSSESQKGWFRQTWGEQVVTRLVKGRFPYSIAKANSHKRKRESKQVLEALQVSWDQDPSCPLLNTQLCLITFLFSQPSELWTQCVQYIRNSLRNAGRLQTEESELLCECLEAVSDQPSSSAASSLLEAVCKSGLTSNQHVFDFLTRIARMPSHHLHKDKNFTTWLDSLPALLCKPVVPLSTICNIAFIATHVHSAFCNSLDGWYEEIIGNLPNMEVAGDEDNKGRRMVVGLAYRVNDWDQEMMHNVREMIVQGTLGPDLTRYLKEILRLKSEDTYNVELKKMLQDLLQSL
;
A
#
# COMPACT_ATOMS: atom_id res chain seq x y z
N ASP A 1 -17.54 -3.52 -25.36
CA ASP A 1 -16.87 -4.36 -26.37
C ASP A 1 -15.64 -5.01 -25.79
N SER A 2 -15.64 -6.34 -25.71
CA SER A 2 -14.53 -7.13 -25.18
C SER A 2 -13.43 -7.21 -26.25
N GLN A 3 -12.40 -6.37 -26.13
CA GLN A 3 -11.25 -6.41 -27.00
C GLN A 3 -10.55 -7.77 -26.84
N THR A 4 -10.45 -8.52 -27.94
CA THR A 4 -9.75 -9.81 -27.99
C THR A 4 -8.25 -9.60 -27.77
N ALA A 5 -7.67 -10.32 -26.81
CA ALA A 5 -6.24 -10.27 -26.52
C ALA A 5 -5.39 -10.55 -27.77
N CYS A 6 -4.24 -9.88 -27.91
CA CYS A 6 -3.28 -10.18 -28.97
C CYS A 6 -2.60 -11.51 -28.69
N VAL A 7 -2.89 -12.50 -29.52
CA VAL A 7 -2.37 -13.85 -29.37
C VAL A 7 -0.98 -13.93 -30.01
N VAL A 8 0.04 -14.28 -29.23
CA VAL A 8 1.44 -14.45 -29.66
C VAL A 8 1.97 -15.85 -29.34
N GLY A 9 3.04 -16.25 -30.04
CA GLY A 9 3.78 -17.47 -29.69
C GLY A 9 4.55 -17.30 -28.38
N VAL A 10 4.85 -18.41 -27.71
CA VAL A 10 5.57 -18.44 -26.42
C VAL A 10 6.91 -17.72 -26.48
N GLU A 11 7.70 -17.97 -27.53
CA GLU A 11 9.02 -17.34 -27.73
C GLU A 11 8.92 -15.82 -27.91
N MET A 12 7.88 -15.36 -28.61
CA MET A 12 7.64 -13.93 -28.83
C MET A 12 7.18 -13.24 -27.55
N ALA A 13 6.34 -13.90 -26.75
CA ALA A 13 5.94 -13.40 -25.43
C ALA A 13 7.16 -13.25 -24.50
N ALA A 14 8.04 -14.26 -24.48
CA ALA A 14 9.25 -14.25 -23.67
C ALA A 14 10.24 -13.16 -24.11
N LEU A 15 10.48 -13.04 -25.42
CA LEU A 15 11.32 -11.95 -25.96
C LEU A 15 10.74 -10.58 -25.62
N LEU A 16 9.43 -10.41 -25.77
CA LEU A 16 8.75 -9.16 -25.44
C LEU A 16 8.89 -8.84 -23.93
N GLN A 17 8.76 -9.83 -23.06
CA GLN A 17 8.99 -9.66 -21.63
C GLN A 17 10.41 -9.20 -21.32
N SER A 18 11.43 -9.81 -21.94
CA SER A 18 12.82 -9.35 -21.79
C SER A 18 13.01 -7.91 -22.26
N ILE A 19 12.42 -7.54 -23.41
CA ILE A 19 12.47 -6.16 -23.93
C ILE A 19 11.83 -5.18 -22.94
N VAL A 20 10.65 -5.51 -22.42
CA VAL A 20 9.91 -4.68 -21.46
C VAL A 20 10.71 -4.52 -20.16
N GLN A 21 11.30 -5.61 -19.64
CA GLN A 21 12.18 -5.55 -18.48
C GLN A 21 13.38 -4.65 -18.73
N ILE A 22 14.07 -4.74 -19.88
CA ILE A 22 15.21 -3.87 -20.22
C ILE A 22 14.78 -2.40 -20.19
N ILE A 23 13.64 -2.06 -20.79
CA ILE A 23 13.11 -0.69 -20.81
C ILE A 23 12.86 -0.17 -19.38
N LEU A 24 12.25 -0.98 -18.52
CA LEU A 24 12.00 -0.62 -17.12
C LEU A 24 13.30 -0.42 -16.34
N HIS A 25 14.29 -1.31 -16.51
CA HIS A 25 15.62 -1.15 -15.89
C HIS A 25 16.33 0.12 -16.37
N MET A 26 16.29 0.42 -17.67
CA MET A 26 16.86 1.65 -18.23
C MET A 26 16.21 2.90 -17.64
N ARG A 27 14.89 2.89 -17.44
CA ARG A 27 14.18 3.97 -16.76
C ARG A 27 14.64 4.12 -15.32
N THR A 28 14.75 3.01 -14.57
CA THR A 28 15.21 3.04 -13.17
C THR A 28 16.62 3.61 -13.06
N LEU A 29 17.52 3.18 -13.95
CA LEU A 29 18.87 3.76 -14.07
C LEU A 29 18.81 5.26 -14.35
N ALA A 30 18.01 5.70 -15.32
CA ALA A 30 17.84 7.12 -15.62
C ALA A 30 17.33 7.92 -14.40
N LYS A 31 16.35 7.39 -13.65
CA LYS A 31 15.85 8.02 -12.43
C LYS A 31 16.95 8.20 -11.37
N HIS A 32 17.86 7.23 -11.25
CA HIS A 32 19.00 7.33 -10.33
C HIS A 32 20.06 8.33 -10.82
N CYS A 33 20.44 8.27 -12.10
CA CYS A 33 21.42 9.19 -12.68
C CYS A 33 20.97 10.66 -12.61
N PHE A 34 19.66 10.92 -12.77
CA PHE A 34 19.08 12.27 -12.80
C PHE A 34 18.39 12.65 -11.48
N ARG A 35 18.69 11.99 -10.36
CA ARG A 35 18.00 12.22 -9.07
C ARG A 35 18.06 13.69 -8.61
N ASN A 36 19.22 14.33 -8.78
CA ASN A 36 19.48 15.72 -8.37
C ASN A 36 19.42 16.71 -9.55
N SER A 37 18.88 16.26 -10.68
CA SER A 37 18.83 17.02 -11.92
C SER A 37 17.54 17.83 -12.05
N SER A 38 17.48 18.73 -13.03
CA SER A 38 16.27 19.50 -13.33
C SER A 38 15.11 18.60 -13.74
N GLU A 39 13.87 19.08 -13.60
CA GLU A 39 12.67 18.32 -13.98
C GLU A 39 12.67 17.94 -15.48
N SER A 40 13.25 18.79 -16.33
CA SER A 40 13.47 18.49 -17.75
C SER A 40 14.41 17.31 -17.97
N GLN A 41 15.45 17.14 -17.16
CA GLN A 41 16.38 16.01 -17.24
C GLN A 41 15.74 14.72 -16.70
N LYS A 42 14.92 14.82 -15.65
CA LYS A 42 14.13 13.69 -15.14
C LYS A 42 13.10 13.20 -16.16
N GLY A 43 12.51 14.12 -16.93
CA GLY A 43 11.53 13.83 -17.99
C GLY A 43 12.14 13.39 -19.33
N TRP A 44 13.45 13.49 -19.51
CA TRP A 44 14.12 13.29 -20.81
C TRP A 44 13.82 11.93 -21.45
N PHE A 45 13.88 10.85 -20.67
CA PHE A 45 13.64 9.50 -21.18
C PHE A 45 12.21 9.33 -21.70
N ARG A 46 11.22 9.83 -20.93
CA ARG A 46 9.81 9.85 -21.33
C ARG A 46 9.61 10.65 -22.62
N GLN A 47 10.22 11.84 -22.70
CA GLN A 47 10.08 12.73 -23.86
C GLN A 47 10.71 12.15 -25.13
N THR A 48 11.83 11.45 -25.00
CA THR A 48 12.60 10.94 -26.14
C THR A 48 12.03 9.63 -26.68
N TRP A 49 11.63 8.72 -25.79
CA TRP A 49 11.30 7.33 -26.17
C TRP A 49 9.85 6.93 -25.88
N GLY A 50 9.15 7.68 -25.04
CA GLY A 50 7.86 7.25 -24.47
C GLY A 50 6.80 6.92 -25.51
N GLU A 51 6.57 7.82 -26.47
CA GLU A 51 5.57 7.62 -27.52
C GLU A 51 5.89 6.39 -28.39
N GLN A 52 7.17 6.21 -28.77
CA GLN A 52 7.59 5.10 -29.61
C GLN A 52 7.41 3.76 -28.89
N VAL A 53 7.79 3.71 -27.60
CA VAL A 53 7.66 2.51 -26.77
C VAL A 53 6.18 2.12 -26.65
N VAL A 54 5.31 3.05 -26.28
CA VAL A 54 3.88 2.76 -26.09
C VAL A 54 3.21 2.38 -27.41
N THR A 55 3.52 3.10 -28.49
CA THR A 55 2.94 2.83 -29.81
C THR A 55 3.34 1.47 -30.34
N ARG A 56 4.60 1.07 -30.18
CA ARG A 56 5.11 -0.20 -30.72
C ARG A 56 4.77 -1.40 -29.86
N LEU A 57 4.71 -1.24 -28.54
CA LEU A 57 4.56 -2.37 -27.63
C LEU A 57 3.13 -2.54 -27.12
N VAL A 58 2.33 -1.48 -27.04
CA VAL A 58 1.04 -1.51 -26.34
C VAL A 58 -0.13 -1.21 -27.26
N LYS A 59 -0.07 -0.11 -28.02
CA LYS A 59 -1.20 0.39 -28.81
C LYS A 59 -1.70 -0.64 -29.83
N GLY A 60 -2.98 -1.01 -29.71
CA GLY A 60 -3.64 -1.98 -30.60
C GLY A 60 -3.21 -3.44 -30.40
N ARG A 61 -2.39 -3.74 -29.39
CA ARG A 61 -1.90 -5.11 -29.10
C ARG A 61 -2.20 -5.55 -27.66
N PHE A 62 -2.30 -4.62 -26.72
CA PHE A 62 -2.65 -4.94 -25.35
C PHE A 62 -4.12 -5.35 -25.21
N PRO A 63 -4.47 -6.35 -24.37
CA PRO A 63 -3.56 -7.23 -23.60
C PRO A 63 -2.98 -8.36 -24.47
N TYR A 64 -1.79 -8.85 -24.11
CA TYR A 64 -1.18 -10.01 -24.77
C TYR A 64 -1.67 -11.33 -24.17
N SER A 65 -1.75 -12.36 -25.02
CA SER A 65 -2.01 -13.73 -24.62
C SER A 65 -1.19 -14.74 -25.42
N ILE A 66 -0.99 -15.95 -24.91
CA ILE A 66 -0.25 -17.01 -25.59
C ILE A 66 -1.19 -17.91 -26.39
N ALA A 67 -0.80 -18.21 -27.63
CA ALA A 67 -1.45 -19.24 -28.44
C ALA A 67 -1.35 -20.61 -27.75
N LYS A 68 -2.49 -21.28 -27.51
CA LYS A 68 -2.49 -22.66 -27.01
C LYS A 68 -1.69 -23.55 -27.96
N ALA A 69 -0.57 -24.10 -27.48
CA ALA A 69 0.28 -24.95 -28.29
C ALA A 69 -0.38 -26.32 -28.48
N ASN A 70 -0.86 -26.61 -29.69
CA ASN A 70 -1.52 -27.89 -30.02
C ASN A 70 -0.54 -29.09 -30.19
N SER A 71 0.74 -28.98 -29.80
CA SER A 71 1.74 -30.03 -30.05
C SER A 71 2.71 -30.23 -28.89
N HIS A 72 2.86 -31.49 -28.46
CA HIS A 72 3.78 -31.92 -27.40
C HIS A 72 5.25 -31.64 -27.71
N LYS A 73 5.63 -31.52 -29.00
CA LYS A 73 7.02 -31.26 -29.43
C LYS A 73 7.42 -29.80 -29.22
N ARG A 74 6.55 -28.84 -29.58
CA ARG A 74 6.76 -27.40 -29.35
C ARG A 74 6.86 -27.06 -27.85
N LYS A 75 6.16 -27.82 -27.00
CA LYS A 75 6.18 -27.63 -25.54
C LYS A 75 7.58 -27.84 -24.93
N ARG A 76 8.41 -28.71 -25.50
CA ARG A 76 9.76 -29.01 -24.99
C ARG A 76 10.80 -27.97 -25.42
N GLU A 77 10.75 -27.54 -26.68
CA GLU A 77 11.63 -26.50 -27.23
C GLU A 77 11.33 -25.14 -26.59
N SER A 78 10.04 -24.77 -26.47
CA SER A 78 9.67 -23.55 -25.76
C SER A 78 10.08 -23.59 -24.28
N LYS A 79 10.04 -24.75 -23.61
CA LYS A 79 10.48 -24.86 -22.21
C LYS A 79 11.98 -24.56 -22.04
N GLN A 80 12.84 -25.02 -22.94
CA GLN A 80 14.28 -24.72 -22.90
C GLN A 80 14.58 -23.23 -23.15
N VAL A 81 13.87 -22.59 -24.09
CA VAL A 81 14.02 -21.15 -24.36
C VAL A 81 13.53 -20.33 -23.18
N LEU A 82 12.42 -20.74 -22.54
CA LEU A 82 11.88 -20.09 -21.34
C LEU A 82 12.81 -20.22 -20.13
N GLU A 83 13.41 -21.40 -19.92
CA GLU A 83 14.44 -21.62 -18.89
C GLU A 83 15.68 -20.75 -19.15
N ALA A 84 16.13 -20.64 -20.40
CA ALA A 84 17.27 -19.79 -20.78
C ALA A 84 17.02 -18.29 -20.58
N LEU A 85 15.77 -17.84 -20.75
CA LEU A 85 15.34 -16.47 -20.48
C LEU A 85 14.96 -16.22 -19.01
N GLN A 86 15.11 -17.23 -18.14
CA GLN A 86 14.74 -17.20 -16.72
C GLN A 86 13.26 -16.82 -16.50
N VAL A 87 12.37 -17.17 -17.43
CA VAL A 87 10.96 -16.83 -17.31
C VAL A 87 10.15 -18.05 -16.89
N SER A 88 9.65 -18.03 -15.65
CA SER A 88 8.68 -19.02 -15.16
C SER A 88 7.31 -18.74 -15.80
N TRP A 89 6.89 -19.58 -16.75
CA TRP A 89 5.54 -19.50 -17.32
C TRP A 89 4.66 -20.61 -16.77
N ASP A 90 3.71 -20.21 -15.92
CA ASP A 90 2.54 -21.02 -15.64
C ASP A 90 1.67 -21.11 -16.89
N GLN A 91 0.86 -22.17 -16.98
CA GLN A 91 0.04 -22.50 -18.16
C GLN A 91 -1.10 -21.49 -18.45
N ASP A 92 -1.08 -20.32 -17.81
CA ASP A 92 -2.05 -19.27 -18.03
C ASP A 92 -1.76 -18.54 -19.36
N PRO A 93 -2.67 -18.60 -20.34
CA PRO A 93 -2.47 -17.89 -21.60
C PRO A 93 -2.51 -16.37 -21.44
N SER A 94 -2.87 -15.80 -20.29
CA SER A 94 -3.13 -14.36 -20.11
C SER A 94 -1.91 -13.48 -19.81
N CYS A 95 -0.69 -14.03 -19.74
CA CYS A 95 0.56 -13.26 -19.62
C CYS A 95 0.55 -12.18 -18.49
N PRO A 96 0.17 -12.50 -17.25
CA PRO A 96 -0.18 -11.50 -16.23
C PRO A 96 0.96 -10.53 -15.91
N LEU A 97 2.19 -11.05 -15.74
CA LEU A 97 3.38 -10.25 -15.44
C LEU A 97 3.69 -9.27 -16.58
N LEU A 98 3.81 -9.76 -17.81
CA LEU A 98 4.07 -8.94 -18.99
C LEU A 98 3.00 -7.85 -19.16
N ASN A 99 1.73 -8.20 -19.05
CA ASN A 99 0.64 -7.23 -19.20
C ASN A 99 0.65 -6.16 -18.09
N THR A 100 1.01 -6.53 -16.85
CA THR A 100 1.17 -5.56 -15.75
C THR A 100 2.35 -4.62 -16.01
N GLN A 101 3.48 -5.14 -16.52
CA GLN A 101 4.62 -4.30 -16.90
C GLN A 101 4.30 -3.35 -18.06
N LEU A 102 3.49 -3.78 -19.03
CA LEU A 102 3.00 -2.92 -20.11
C LEU A 102 2.04 -1.84 -19.62
N CYS A 103 1.22 -2.14 -18.61
CA CYS A 103 0.42 -1.12 -17.91
C CYS A 103 1.33 -0.07 -17.26
N LEU A 104 2.36 -0.51 -16.53
CA LEU A 104 3.35 0.39 -15.94
C LEU A 104 4.00 1.29 -17.00
N ILE A 105 4.53 0.72 -18.09
CA ILE A 105 5.08 1.48 -19.22
C ILE A 105 4.09 2.53 -19.73
N THR A 106 2.81 2.16 -19.86
CA THR A 106 1.76 3.05 -20.33
C THR A 106 1.56 4.22 -19.37
N PHE A 107 1.45 3.96 -18.07
CA PHE A 107 1.28 5.01 -17.06
C PHE A 107 2.48 5.96 -16.97
N LEU A 108 3.68 5.44 -17.17
CA LEU A 108 4.91 6.21 -17.07
C LEU A 108 5.19 7.09 -18.28
N PHE A 109 4.81 6.61 -19.48
CA PHE A 109 5.19 7.26 -20.72
C PHE A 109 4.05 7.97 -21.43
N SER A 110 2.81 7.54 -21.24
CA SER A 110 1.64 8.14 -21.89
C SER A 110 0.98 9.19 -21.01
N GLN A 111 0.19 10.06 -21.64
CA GLN A 111 -0.81 10.87 -20.95
C GLN A 111 -2.13 10.07 -20.83
N PRO A 112 -3.05 10.48 -19.95
CA PRO A 112 -4.39 9.90 -19.89
C PRO A 112 -5.05 9.87 -21.27
N SER A 113 -5.45 8.68 -21.71
CA SER A 113 -6.02 8.38 -23.03
C SER A 113 -6.86 7.12 -22.94
N GLU A 114 -7.52 6.71 -24.03
CA GLU A 114 -8.30 5.47 -24.06
C GLU A 114 -7.47 4.24 -23.67
N LEU A 115 -6.24 4.13 -24.19
CA LEU A 115 -5.31 3.06 -23.82
C LEU A 115 -4.97 3.08 -22.33
N TRP A 116 -4.78 4.28 -21.77
CA TRP A 116 -4.53 4.45 -20.34
C TRP A 116 -5.71 3.94 -19.50
N THR A 117 -6.95 4.25 -19.91
CA THR A 117 -8.17 3.73 -19.27
C THR A 117 -8.25 2.20 -19.35
N GLN A 118 -7.86 1.60 -20.47
CA GLN A 118 -7.80 0.14 -20.61
C GLN A 118 -6.77 -0.48 -19.65
N CYS A 119 -5.58 0.10 -19.54
CA CYS A 119 -4.56 -0.34 -18.59
C CYS A 119 -5.03 -0.20 -17.14
N VAL A 120 -5.72 0.89 -16.80
CA VAL A 120 -6.32 1.06 -15.47
C VAL A 120 -7.35 -0.02 -15.17
N GLN A 121 -8.22 -0.33 -16.12
CA GLN A 121 -9.23 -1.38 -15.95
C GLN A 121 -8.58 -2.76 -15.76
N TYR A 122 -7.46 -3.02 -16.45
CA TYR A 122 -6.67 -4.23 -16.25
C TYR A 122 -6.11 -4.31 -14.82
N ILE A 123 -5.44 -3.26 -14.34
CA ILE A 123 -4.91 -3.19 -12.96
C ILE A 123 -6.02 -3.33 -11.93
N ARG A 124 -7.17 -2.70 -12.16
CA ARG A 124 -8.35 -2.84 -11.31
C ARG A 124 -8.83 -4.30 -11.20
N ASN A 125 -8.76 -5.06 -12.29
CA ASN A 125 -9.07 -6.48 -12.26
C ASN A 125 -8.00 -7.28 -11.50
N SER A 126 -6.72 -6.96 -11.68
CA SER A 126 -5.61 -7.58 -10.93
C SER A 126 -5.73 -7.36 -9.42
N LEU A 127 -6.19 -6.18 -8.99
CA LEU A 127 -6.42 -5.87 -7.56
C LEU A 127 -7.40 -6.84 -6.88
N ARG A 128 -8.40 -7.34 -7.61
CA ARG A 128 -9.36 -8.31 -7.05
C ARG A 128 -8.70 -9.62 -6.61
N ASN A 129 -7.58 -9.96 -7.23
CA ASN A 129 -6.81 -11.16 -6.93
C ASN A 129 -5.49 -10.83 -6.22
N ALA A 130 -5.30 -9.59 -5.73
CA ALA A 130 -3.99 -9.15 -5.26
C ALA A 130 -3.48 -9.92 -4.02
N GLY A 131 -4.36 -10.56 -3.24
CA GLY A 131 -3.96 -11.45 -2.14
C GLY A 131 -3.33 -12.77 -2.57
N ARG A 132 -3.27 -13.08 -3.88
CA ARG A 132 -2.60 -14.26 -4.44
C ARG A 132 -1.30 -13.94 -5.18
N LEU A 133 -0.95 -12.66 -5.27
CA LEU A 133 0.23 -12.22 -5.99
C LEU A 133 1.49 -12.64 -5.24
N GLN A 134 2.52 -13.01 -6.00
CA GLN A 134 3.87 -13.15 -5.46
C GLN A 134 4.44 -11.76 -5.11
N THR A 135 5.49 -11.71 -4.29
CA THR A 135 6.12 -10.46 -3.85
C THR A 135 6.48 -9.54 -5.03
N GLU A 136 7.11 -10.07 -6.07
CA GLU A 136 7.51 -9.30 -7.27
C GLU A 136 6.29 -8.71 -8.02
N GLU A 137 5.21 -9.49 -8.13
CA GLU A 137 3.99 -9.05 -8.80
C GLU A 137 3.25 -7.98 -7.99
N SER A 138 3.27 -8.10 -6.66
CA SER A 138 2.78 -7.09 -5.74
C SER A 138 3.58 -5.80 -5.83
N GLU A 139 4.91 -5.88 -5.87
CA GLU A 139 5.78 -4.71 -6.02
C GLU A 139 5.50 -3.98 -7.34
N LEU A 140 5.39 -4.73 -8.44
CA LEU A 140 5.03 -4.18 -9.73
C LEU A 140 3.63 -3.52 -9.73
N LEU A 141 2.66 -4.14 -9.06
CA LEU A 141 1.34 -3.55 -8.86
C LEU A 141 1.43 -2.24 -8.09
N CYS A 142 2.22 -2.17 -7.02
CA CYS A 142 2.46 -0.94 -6.28
C CYS A 142 3.08 0.14 -7.17
N GLU A 143 4.07 -0.20 -8.01
CA GLU A 143 4.66 0.74 -8.96
C GLU A 143 3.63 1.27 -9.97
N CYS A 144 2.70 0.42 -10.44
CA CYS A 144 1.59 0.86 -11.28
C CYS A 144 0.70 1.87 -10.55
N LEU A 145 0.36 1.60 -9.28
CA LEU A 145 -0.49 2.49 -8.49
C LEU A 145 0.21 3.83 -8.19
N GLU A 146 1.50 3.82 -7.88
CA GLU A 146 2.32 5.04 -7.74
C GLU A 146 2.31 5.83 -9.05
N ALA A 147 2.59 5.18 -10.19
CA ALA A 147 2.64 5.81 -11.50
C ALA A 147 1.29 6.44 -11.90
N VAL A 148 0.17 5.77 -11.60
CA VAL A 148 -1.17 6.31 -11.83
C VAL A 148 -1.44 7.50 -10.93
N SER A 149 -1.05 7.41 -9.66
CA SER A 149 -1.26 8.49 -8.71
C SER A 149 -0.49 9.74 -9.14
N ASP A 150 0.76 9.61 -9.59
CA ASP A 150 1.58 10.75 -10.01
C ASP A 150 1.04 11.51 -11.26
N GLN A 151 0.03 11.00 -11.96
CA GLN A 151 -0.58 11.68 -13.11
C GLN A 151 -1.73 12.63 -12.72
N PRO A 152 -2.09 13.60 -13.58
CA PRO A 152 -3.28 14.44 -13.38
C PRO A 152 -4.55 13.60 -13.17
N SER A 153 -5.47 14.10 -12.34
CA SER A 153 -6.71 13.41 -12.02
C SER A 153 -7.53 13.10 -13.28
N SER A 154 -7.88 11.83 -13.46
CA SER A 154 -8.81 11.35 -14.49
C SER A 154 -9.88 10.47 -13.86
N SER A 155 -11.04 10.34 -14.48
CA SER A 155 -12.14 9.52 -13.96
C SER A 155 -11.72 8.05 -13.74
N ALA A 156 -10.89 7.51 -14.63
CA ALA A 156 -10.34 6.18 -14.51
C ALA A 156 -9.32 6.08 -13.35
N ALA A 157 -8.45 7.08 -13.17
CA ALA A 157 -7.53 7.15 -12.02
C ALA A 157 -8.32 7.13 -10.70
N SER A 158 -9.32 8.01 -10.58
CA SER A 158 -10.15 8.12 -9.38
C SER A 158 -10.90 6.82 -9.08
N SER A 159 -11.45 6.16 -10.11
CA SER A 159 -12.14 4.88 -9.94
C SER A 159 -11.21 3.74 -9.51
N LEU A 160 -9.95 3.75 -9.96
CA LEU A 160 -8.93 2.80 -9.50
C LEU A 160 -8.55 3.07 -8.06
N LEU A 161 -8.26 4.32 -7.71
CA LEU A 161 -7.87 4.73 -6.36
C LEU A 161 -8.97 4.45 -5.33
N GLU A 162 -10.24 4.65 -5.70
CA GLU A 162 -11.38 4.23 -4.88
C GLU A 162 -11.36 2.71 -4.63
N ALA A 163 -11.12 1.90 -5.66
CA ALA A 163 -11.04 0.45 -5.53
C ALA A 163 -9.84 0.01 -4.67
N VAL A 164 -8.69 0.71 -4.78
CA VAL A 164 -7.50 0.50 -3.95
C VAL A 164 -7.83 0.80 -2.48
N CYS A 165 -8.40 1.97 -2.17
CA CYS A 165 -8.76 2.35 -0.80
C CYS A 165 -9.74 1.36 -0.17
N LYS A 166 -10.76 0.91 -0.92
CA LYS A 166 -11.70 -0.13 -0.46
C LYS A 166 -11.00 -1.46 -0.22
N SER A 167 -10.10 -1.88 -1.11
CA SER A 167 -9.36 -3.14 -0.98
C SER A 167 -8.35 -3.11 0.16
N GLY A 168 -7.79 -1.93 0.47
CA GLY A 168 -6.86 -1.72 1.57
C GLY A 168 -7.48 -1.85 2.96
N LEU A 169 -8.81 -1.94 3.08
CA LEU A 169 -9.50 -2.28 4.34
C LEU A 169 -9.81 -3.78 4.45
N THR A 170 -9.69 -4.50 3.34
CA THR A 170 -9.81 -5.96 3.29
C THR A 170 -8.46 -6.61 3.56
N SER A 171 -8.41 -7.93 3.74
CA SER A 171 -7.23 -8.73 4.12
C SER A 171 -6.06 -8.71 3.11
N ASN A 172 -6.02 -7.75 2.19
CA ASN A 172 -4.99 -7.60 1.17
C ASN A 172 -3.82 -6.75 1.70
N GLN A 173 -2.84 -7.42 2.30
CA GLN A 173 -1.66 -6.79 2.89
C GLN A 173 -0.89 -5.92 1.89
N HIS A 174 -0.76 -6.36 0.63
CA HIS A 174 -0.02 -5.62 -0.40
C HIS A 174 -0.62 -4.25 -0.70
N VAL A 175 -1.95 -4.19 -0.78
CA VAL A 175 -2.66 -2.92 -0.99
C VAL A 175 -2.57 -2.02 0.25
N PHE A 176 -2.64 -2.63 1.44
CA PHE A 176 -2.45 -1.92 2.70
C PHE A 176 -1.06 -1.27 2.78
N ASP A 177 -0.01 -2.01 2.39
CA ASP A 177 1.36 -1.52 2.39
C ASP A 177 1.57 -0.38 1.38
N PHE A 178 0.95 -0.47 0.19
CA PHE A 178 0.93 0.64 -0.77
C PHE A 178 0.31 1.90 -0.17
N LEU A 179 -0.89 1.81 0.40
CA LEU A 179 -1.58 2.97 1.00
C LEU A 179 -0.79 3.54 2.19
N THR A 180 -0.14 2.67 2.96
CA THR A 180 0.78 3.08 4.03
C THR A 180 1.96 3.86 3.47
N ARG A 181 2.55 3.44 2.35
CA ARG A 181 3.63 4.19 1.68
C ARG A 181 3.17 5.57 1.23
N ILE A 182 1.96 5.69 0.69
CA ILE A 182 1.36 6.99 0.34
C ILE A 182 1.15 7.86 1.58
N ALA A 183 0.65 7.28 2.68
CA ALA A 183 0.45 8.00 3.93
C ALA A 183 1.76 8.64 4.43
N ARG A 184 2.88 7.93 4.24
CA ARG A 184 4.23 8.40 4.59
C ARG A 184 4.79 9.51 3.72
N MET A 185 4.09 9.92 2.67
CA MET A 185 4.49 11.00 1.76
C MET A 185 3.58 12.22 1.98
N PRO A 186 3.93 13.16 2.89
CA PRO A 186 3.01 14.24 3.29
C PRO A 186 2.56 15.16 2.15
N SER A 187 3.41 15.31 1.13
CA SER A 187 3.14 16.13 -0.05
C SER A 187 2.35 15.41 -1.14
N HIS A 188 2.01 14.14 -0.96
CA HIS A 188 1.31 13.36 -1.97
C HIS A 188 -0.12 13.87 -2.14
N HIS A 189 -0.56 14.06 -3.39
CA HIS A 189 -1.86 14.66 -3.69
C HIS A 189 -3.05 13.82 -3.18
N LEU A 190 -2.87 12.50 -3.00
CA LEU A 190 -3.92 11.63 -2.41
C LEU A 190 -4.33 12.00 -0.99
N HIS A 191 -3.54 12.78 -0.25
CA HIS A 191 -3.99 13.33 1.05
C HIS A 191 -5.20 14.27 0.93
N LYS A 192 -5.53 14.72 -0.30
CA LYS A 192 -6.74 15.49 -0.61
C LYS A 192 -7.89 14.63 -1.16
N ASP A 193 -7.65 13.35 -1.43
CA ASP A 193 -8.66 12.42 -1.95
C ASP A 193 -9.58 11.92 -0.83
N LYS A 194 -10.89 11.98 -1.07
CA LYS A 194 -11.89 11.60 -0.07
C LYS A 194 -11.80 10.13 0.34
N ASN A 195 -11.53 9.22 -0.61
CA ASN A 195 -11.47 7.80 -0.31
C ASN A 195 -10.22 7.46 0.49
N PHE A 196 -9.09 8.12 0.18
CA PHE A 196 -7.86 7.97 0.96
C PHE A 196 -8.02 8.52 2.38
N THR A 197 -8.64 9.68 2.54
CA THR A 197 -8.96 10.25 3.86
C THR A 197 -9.90 9.34 4.65
N THR A 198 -10.91 8.75 3.99
CA THR A 198 -11.82 7.77 4.62
C THR A 198 -11.08 6.49 5.02
N TRP A 199 -10.12 6.04 4.20
CA TRP A 199 -9.27 4.90 4.55
C TRP A 199 -8.44 5.20 5.80
N LEU A 200 -7.77 6.36 5.88
CA LEU A 200 -7.02 6.81 7.06
C LEU A 200 -7.90 6.87 8.33
N ASP A 201 -9.09 7.43 8.19
CA ASP A 201 -10.10 7.55 9.24
C ASP A 201 -10.56 6.18 9.77
N SER A 202 -10.56 5.13 8.96
CA SER A 202 -10.97 3.79 9.39
C SER A 202 -9.88 2.95 10.06
N LEU A 203 -8.62 3.40 10.04
CA LEU A 203 -7.49 2.60 10.54
C LEU A 203 -7.55 2.31 12.05
N PRO A 204 -7.90 3.27 12.94
CA PRO A 204 -7.96 3.01 14.38
C PRO A 204 -8.92 1.86 14.73
N ALA A 205 -10.08 1.79 14.08
CA ALA A 205 -11.07 0.74 14.30
C ALA A 205 -10.55 -0.68 13.99
N LEU A 206 -9.50 -0.82 13.16
CA LEU A 206 -8.88 -2.13 12.90
C LEU A 206 -8.19 -2.71 14.15
N LEU A 207 -7.81 -1.86 15.09
CA LEU A 207 -7.21 -2.27 16.38
C LEU A 207 -8.26 -2.74 17.38
N CYS A 208 -9.56 -2.62 17.10
CA CYS A 208 -10.62 -3.19 17.94
C CYS A 208 -10.93 -4.65 17.57
N LYS A 209 -10.29 -5.20 16.53
CA LYS A 209 -10.51 -6.61 16.13
C LYS A 209 -9.88 -7.56 17.16
N PRO A 210 -10.44 -8.77 17.34
CA PRO A 210 -9.91 -9.75 18.28
C PRO A 210 -8.53 -10.28 17.87
N VAL A 211 -8.28 -10.40 16.56
CA VAL A 211 -6.99 -10.82 16.00
C VAL A 211 -6.51 -9.76 15.02
N VAL A 212 -5.31 -9.22 15.24
CA VAL A 212 -4.70 -8.18 14.41
C VAL A 212 -3.30 -8.61 13.96
N PRO A 213 -2.97 -8.59 12.66
CA PRO A 213 -1.62 -8.87 12.19
C PRO A 213 -0.60 -7.85 12.71
N LEU A 214 0.60 -8.31 13.10
CA LEU A 214 1.69 -7.42 13.55
C LEU A 214 2.06 -6.38 12.47
N SER A 215 2.01 -6.75 11.19
CA SER A 215 2.24 -5.85 10.05
C SER A 215 1.26 -4.66 10.05
N THR A 216 -0.02 -4.92 10.29
CA THR A 216 -1.07 -3.89 10.37
C THR A 216 -0.79 -2.94 11.53
N ILE A 217 -0.47 -3.45 12.71
CA ILE A 217 -0.14 -2.62 13.88
C ILE A 217 1.10 -1.76 13.61
N CYS A 218 2.16 -2.36 13.04
CA CYS A 218 3.38 -1.64 12.69
C CYS A 218 3.09 -0.48 11.73
N ASN A 219 2.29 -0.73 10.69
CA ASN A 219 1.92 0.29 9.72
C ASN A 219 1.05 1.40 10.36
N ILE A 220 0.06 1.06 11.19
CA ILE A 220 -0.79 2.05 11.90
C ILE A 220 0.07 2.91 12.84
N ALA A 221 0.92 2.29 13.65
CA ALA A 221 1.82 3.00 14.54
C ALA A 221 2.78 3.93 13.76
N PHE A 222 3.21 3.50 12.57
CA PHE A 222 4.02 4.35 11.70
C PHE A 222 3.25 5.55 11.15
N ILE A 223 2.01 5.35 10.69
CA ILE A 223 1.11 6.42 10.21
C ILE A 223 0.85 7.44 11.33
N ALA A 224 0.67 6.97 12.56
CA ALA A 224 0.45 7.82 13.73
C ALA A 224 1.60 8.82 13.99
N THR A 225 2.80 8.61 13.42
CA THR A 225 3.93 9.55 13.55
C THR A 225 3.85 10.77 12.63
N HIS A 226 3.00 10.75 11.59
CA HIS A 226 2.97 11.77 10.52
C HIS A 226 1.84 12.81 10.65
N VAL A 227 1.10 12.82 11.76
CA VAL A 227 0.04 13.80 12.11
C VAL A 227 -0.95 14.04 10.95
N HIS A 228 -1.68 12.98 10.57
CA HIS A 228 -2.79 13.10 9.62
C HIS A 228 -4.08 13.41 10.38
N SER A 229 -4.74 14.52 10.08
CA SER A 229 -5.94 14.97 10.82
C SER A 229 -7.05 13.92 10.85
N ALA A 230 -7.35 13.28 9.72
CA ALA A 230 -8.37 12.23 9.65
C ALA A 230 -8.04 11.03 10.55
N PHE A 231 -6.78 10.58 10.53
CA PHE A 231 -6.34 9.50 11.40
C PHE A 231 -6.38 9.90 12.88
N CYS A 232 -5.85 11.09 13.22
CA CYS A 232 -5.80 11.58 14.60
C CYS A 232 -7.20 11.75 15.21
N ASN A 233 -8.12 12.39 14.48
CA ASN A 233 -9.48 12.61 14.95
C ASN A 233 -10.23 11.29 15.16
N SER A 234 -10.01 10.31 14.28
CA SER A 234 -10.57 8.97 14.45
C SER A 234 -9.92 8.25 15.63
N LEU A 235 -8.60 8.35 15.80
CA LEU A 235 -7.90 7.73 16.91
C LEU A 235 -8.43 8.26 18.25
N ASP A 236 -8.69 9.56 18.35
CA ASP A 236 -9.32 10.18 19.52
C ASP A 236 -10.67 9.50 19.85
N GLY A 237 -11.53 9.29 18.85
CA GLY A 237 -12.84 8.64 19.05
C GLY A 237 -12.80 7.12 19.29
N TRP A 238 -11.74 6.42 18.89
CA TRP A 238 -11.64 4.95 19.03
C TRP A 238 -10.76 4.50 20.19
N TYR A 239 -9.92 5.37 20.76
CA TYR A 239 -8.85 4.92 21.65
C TYR A 239 -9.37 4.23 22.91
N GLU A 240 -10.49 4.67 23.46
CA GLU A 240 -11.10 4.02 24.62
C GLU A 240 -11.44 2.54 24.35
N GLU A 241 -12.04 2.24 23.21
CA GLU A 241 -12.32 0.86 22.81
C GLU A 241 -11.04 0.08 22.50
N ILE A 242 -10.06 0.73 21.85
CA ILE A 242 -8.76 0.12 21.54
C ILE A 242 -8.05 -0.32 22.82
N ILE A 243 -7.97 0.55 23.82
CA ILE A 243 -7.28 0.25 25.07
C ILE A 243 -8.06 -0.77 25.91
N GLY A 244 -9.40 -0.71 25.90
CA GLY A 244 -10.27 -1.69 26.54
C GLY A 244 -10.18 -3.09 25.94
N ASN A 245 -9.99 -3.19 24.61
CA ASN A 245 -9.82 -4.47 23.91
C ASN A 245 -8.39 -5.05 24.06
N LEU A 246 -7.40 -4.21 24.38
CA LEU A 246 -5.98 -4.60 24.39
C LEU A 246 -5.63 -5.84 25.24
N PRO A 247 -6.20 -6.08 26.44
CA PRO A 247 -5.93 -7.29 27.21
C PRO A 247 -6.26 -8.59 26.46
N ASN A 248 -7.32 -8.56 25.64
CA ASN A 248 -7.85 -9.72 24.93
C ASN A 248 -7.39 -9.79 23.46
N MET A 249 -6.73 -8.75 22.95
CA MET A 249 -6.24 -8.69 21.57
C MET A 249 -5.16 -9.74 21.30
N GLU A 250 -5.39 -10.64 20.36
CA GLU A 250 -4.36 -11.52 19.81
C GLU A 250 -3.61 -10.80 18.68
N VAL A 251 -2.28 -10.77 18.76
CA VAL A 251 -1.44 -10.21 17.69
C VAL A 251 -0.81 -11.34 16.89
N ALA A 252 -1.28 -11.52 15.65
CA ALA A 252 -0.77 -12.57 14.79
C ALA A 252 0.68 -12.28 14.34
N GLY A 253 1.58 -13.21 14.62
CA GLY A 253 3.01 -13.09 14.30
C GLY A 253 3.83 -12.24 15.27
N ASP A 254 3.35 -12.04 16.50
CA ASP A 254 4.05 -11.29 17.55
C ASP A 254 4.64 -12.23 18.61
N GLU A 255 5.97 -12.34 18.63
CA GLU A 255 6.68 -13.22 19.57
C GLU A 255 6.97 -12.51 20.92
N ASP A 256 6.99 -11.18 20.96
CA ASP A 256 7.54 -10.39 22.08
C ASP A 256 6.55 -9.33 22.65
N ASN A 257 5.24 -9.46 22.41
CA ASN A 257 4.24 -8.43 22.71
C ASN A 257 4.57 -7.05 22.10
N LYS A 258 5.38 -7.01 21.04
CA LYS A 258 5.79 -5.78 20.37
C LYS A 258 4.59 -5.05 19.79
N GLY A 259 3.63 -5.79 19.22
CA GLY A 259 2.41 -5.23 18.65
C GLY A 259 1.58 -4.53 19.72
N ARG A 260 1.28 -5.22 20.83
CA ARG A 260 0.53 -4.63 21.95
C ARG A 260 1.23 -3.39 22.52
N ARG A 261 2.57 -3.41 22.62
CA ARG A 261 3.34 -2.25 23.04
C ARG A 261 3.17 -1.06 22.07
N MET A 262 3.18 -1.29 20.77
CA MET A 262 2.95 -0.22 19.78
C MET A 262 1.53 0.37 19.88
N VAL A 263 0.53 -0.45 20.19
CA VAL A 263 -0.85 0.02 20.44
C VAL A 263 -0.90 0.92 21.68
N VAL A 264 -0.28 0.52 22.79
CA VAL A 264 -0.13 1.39 23.99
C VAL A 264 0.55 2.71 23.64
N GLY A 265 1.56 2.68 22.77
CA GLY A 265 2.27 3.88 22.32
C GLY A 265 1.37 4.90 21.60
N LEU A 266 0.21 4.48 21.07
CA LEU A 266 -0.75 5.40 20.44
C LEU A 266 -1.36 6.39 21.42
N ALA A 267 -1.35 6.12 22.74
CA ALA A 267 -1.81 7.07 23.76
C ALA A 267 -1.13 8.45 23.62
N TYR A 268 0.13 8.45 23.18
CA TYR A 268 0.87 9.69 22.93
C TYR A 268 0.24 10.57 21.85
N ARG A 269 -0.52 9.97 20.91
CA ARG A 269 -1.13 10.68 19.79
C ARG A 269 -2.57 11.10 20.05
N VAL A 270 -3.21 10.55 21.07
CA VAL A 270 -4.56 10.94 21.49
C VAL A 270 -4.52 12.33 22.13
N ASN A 271 -5.37 13.24 21.66
CA ASN A 271 -5.48 14.60 22.17
C ASN A 271 -6.81 14.85 22.88
N ASP A 272 -7.87 14.18 22.47
CA ASP A 272 -9.18 14.29 23.11
C ASP A 272 -9.30 13.23 24.22
N TRP A 273 -9.05 13.64 25.45
CA TRP A 273 -9.24 12.79 26.62
C TRP A 273 -10.42 13.31 27.42
N ASP A 274 -11.37 12.44 27.70
CA ASP A 274 -12.50 12.75 28.58
C ASP A 274 -12.38 12.04 29.94
N GLN A 275 -13.33 12.30 30.83
CA GLN A 275 -13.33 11.72 32.17
C GLN A 275 -13.56 10.21 32.18
N GLU A 276 -14.28 9.68 31.19
CA GLU A 276 -14.60 8.24 31.10
C GLU A 276 -13.36 7.45 30.69
N MET A 277 -12.67 7.90 29.65
CA MET A 277 -11.40 7.36 29.20
C MET A 277 -10.34 7.42 30.31
N MET A 278 -10.26 8.53 31.04
CA MET A 278 -9.36 8.67 32.19
C MET A 278 -9.66 7.67 33.31
N HIS A 279 -10.94 7.47 33.62
CA HIS A 279 -11.38 6.47 34.60
C HIS A 279 -11.03 5.05 34.16
N ASN A 280 -11.32 4.70 32.90
CA ASN A 280 -11.05 3.38 32.34
C ASN A 280 -9.55 3.06 32.30
N VAL A 281 -8.72 4.02 31.91
CA VAL A 281 -7.26 3.87 31.96
C VAL A 281 -6.77 3.72 33.40
N ARG A 282 -7.33 4.47 34.37
CA ARG A 282 -6.97 4.32 35.79
C ARG A 282 -7.29 2.92 36.30
N GLU A 283 -8.52 2.45 36.12
CA GLU A 283 -8.96 1.13 36.57
C GLU A 283 -8.10 0.04 35.95
N MET A 284 -7.81 0.12 34.65
CA MET A 284 -6.93 -0.83 33.96
C MET A 284 -5.51 -0.87 34.55
N ILE A 285 -4.96 0.28 34.94
CA ILE A 285 -3.64 0.36 35.59
C ILE A 285 -3.67 -0.21 37.01
N VAL A 286 -4.69 0.14 37.82
CA VAL A 286 -4.84 -0.30 39.20
C VAL A 286 -5.09 -1.81 39.29
N GLN A 287 -5.96 -2.32 38.43
CA GLN A 287 -6.28 -3.75 38.34
C GLN A 287 -5.15 -4.55 37.67
N GLY A 288 -4.19 -3.89 37.01
CA GLY A 288 -3.05 -4.53 36.36
C GLY A 288 -3.45 -5.37 35.13
N THR A 289 -4.55 -5.04 34.47
CA THR A 289 -5.17 -5.87 33.41
C THR A 289 -4.26 -6.07 32.19
N LEU A 290 -3.34 -5.13 31.92
CA LEU A 290 -2.36 -5.22 30.83
C LEU A 290 -1.09 -6.03 31.19
N GLY A 291 -0.94 -6.43 32.45
CA GLY A 291 0.31 -6.98 32.97
C GLY A 291 1.39 -5.92 33.26
N PRO A 292 2.47 -6.29 33.97
CA PRO A 292 3.40 -5.32 34.56
C PRO A 292 4.17 -4.51 33.52
N ASP A 293 4.57 -5.11 32.39
CA ASP A 293 5.42 -4.44 31.41
C ASP A 293 4.66 -3.42 30.55
N LEU A 294 3.46 -3.78 30.07
CA LEU A 294 2.62 -2.87 29.30
C LEU A 294 2.06 -1.75 30.19
N THR A 295 1.71 -2.04 31.45
CA THR A 295 1.29 -1.02 32.42
C THR A 295 2.42 -0.03 32.71
N ARG A 296 3.66 -0.52 32.91
CA ARG A 296 4.84 0.35 33.08
C ARG A 296 5.02 1.26 31.86
N TYR A 297 4.97 0.68 30.66
CA TYR A 297 5.13 1.43 29.41
C TYR A 297 4.01 2.46 29.21
N LEU A 298 2.76 2.13 29.53
CA LEU A 298 1.65 3.08 29.48
C LEU A 298 1.90 4.27 30.42
N LYS A 299 2.30 4.02 31.68
CA LYS A 299 2.64 5.09 32.63
C LYS A 299 3.75 6.01 32.07
N GLU A 300 4.79 5.45 31.44
CA GLU A 300 5.85 6.22 30.79
C GLU A 300 5.32 7.09 29.64
N ILE A 301 4.47 6.55 28.77
CA ILE A 301 3.90 7.28 27.63
C ILE A 301 2.99 8.42 28.10
N LEU A 302 2.14 8.18 29.11
CA LEU A 302 1.27 9.22 29.68
C LEU A 302 2.09 10.33 30.33
N ARG A 303 3.19 9.98 31.00
CA ARG A 303 4.12 10.95 31.57
C ARG A 303 4.73 11.82 30.47
N LEU A 304 5.29 11.20 29.43
CA LEU A 304 5.86 11.92 28.29
C LEU A 304 4.83 12.87 27.65
N LYS A 305 3.60 12.38 27.41
CA LYS A 305 2.50 13.21 26.89
C LYS A 305 2.18 14.40 27.79
N SER A 306 2.16 14.21 29.11
CA SER A 306 1.88 15.28 30.08
C SER A 306 2.97 16.35 30.12
N GLU A 307 4.22 15.97 29.83
CA GLU A 307 5.37 16.88 29.77
C GLU A 307 5.37 17.68 28.46
N ASP A 308 5.03 17.03 27.34
CA ASP A 308 5.12 17.60 25.99
C ASP A 308 3.86 18.33 25.49
N THR A 309 2.68 18.09 26.09
CA THR A 309 1.43 18.70 25.61
C THR A 309 1.33 20.20 25.96
N TYR A 310 0.87 21.01 25.00
CA TYR A 310 0.53 22.42 25.21
C TYR A 310 -0.91 22.62 25.72
N ASN A 311 -1.76 21.59 25.68
CA ASN A 311 -3.12 21.66 26.23
C ASN A 311 -3.05 21.57 27.77
N VAL A 312 -3.35 22.69 28.44
CA VAL A 312 -3.28 22.83 29.90
C VAL A 312 -4.25 21.91 30.63
N GLU A 313 -5.46 21.72 30.08
CA GLU A 313 -6.47 20.84 30.67
C GLU A 313 -6.03 19.38 30.57
N LEU A 314 -5.62 18.94 29.38
CA LEU A 314 -5.07 17.59 29.19
C LEU A 314 -3.86 17.33 30.07
N LYS A 315 -2.94 18.30 30.16
CA LYS A 315 -1.76 18.22 31.03
C LYS A 315 -2.17 17.96 32.47
N LYS A 316 -3.12 18.74 32.99
CA LYS A 316 -3.63 18.59 34.36
C LYS A 316 -4.28 17.22 34.56
N MET A 317 -5.16 16.79 33.65
CA MET A 317 -5.82 15.49 33.72
C MET A 317 -4.80 14.34 33.80
N LEU A 318 -3.81 14.32 32.91
CA LEU A 318 -2.77 13.30 32.91
C LEU A 318 -1.90 13.32 34.17
N GLN A 319 -1.58 14.51 34.71
CA GLN A 319 -0.84 14.64 35.96
C GLN A 319 -1.64 14.13 37.16
N ASP A 320 -2.93 14.47 37.25
CA ASP A 320 -3.83 14.02 38.31
C ASP A 320 -4.00 12.49 38.29
N LEU A 321 -4.08 11.89 37.10
CA LEU A 321 -4.07 10.43 36.92
C LEU A 321 -2.76 9.82 37.43
N LEU A 322 -1.61 10.32 36.99
CA LEU A 322 -0.31 9.76 37.38
C LEU A 322 -0.03 9.88 38.88
N GLN A 323 -0.51 10.94 39.54
CA GLN A 323 -0.38 11.11 41.00
C GLN A 323 -1.25 10.15 41.81
N SER A 324 -2.30 9.59 41.18
CA SER A 324 -3.27 8.72 41.84
C SER A 324 -3.01 7.21 41.68
N LEU A 325 -1.94 6.84 40.99
CA LEU A 325 -1.57 5.48 40.57
C LEU A 325 -0.35 4.93 41.30
#